data_AF-A0A6B0HD28-F1
#
_entry.id   AF-A0A6B0HD28-F1
#
_cell.length_a   1.000
_cell.length_b   1.000
_cell.length_c   1.000
_cell.angle_alpha   90.00
_cell.angle_beta   90.00
_cell.angle_gamma   90.00
#
_symmetry.space_group_name_H-M   'P 1'
#
loop_
_entity.id
_entity.type
_entity.pdbx_description
1 polymer ?
#
loop_
_entity_poly.entity_id
_entity_poly.type
_entity_poly.pdbx_seq_one_letter_code
_entity_poly.pdbx_strand_id
1 'polypeptide(L)' 'MPEPVESSSPDGVDYGWVMQVTFVATIVVGAPIVAVLSTTADLPTWGARAEFAIRIGAPIWFLTAIVVFAYAKRTSE' A
#
# COMPACT_ATOMS: atom_id res chain seq x y z
N MET A 1 -27.23 -12.71 22.03
CA MET A 1 -26.87 -12.88 20.61
C MET A 1 -25.92 -11.75 20.26
N PRO A 2 -24.82 -11.96 19.52
CA PRO A 2 -24.04 -10.83 19.02
C PRO A 2 -24.93 -9.95 18.14
N GLU A 3 -24.78 -8.64 18.27
CA GLU A 3 -25.43 -7.66 17.40
C GLU A 3 -25.06 -7.98 15.93
N PRO A 4 -26.01 -8.01 14.99
CA PRO A 4 -25.70 -8.23 13.57
C PRO A 4 -24.71 -7.17 13.07
N VAL A 5 -23.61 -7.60 12.44
CA VAL A 5 -22.68 -6.68 11.79
C VAL A 5 -23.37 -6.11 10.56
N GLU A 6 -23.50 -4.79 10.48
CA GLU A 6 -23.98 -4.13 9.26
C GLU A 6 -23.02 -4.43 8.11
N SER A 7 -23.49 -5.21 7.13
CA SER A 7 -22.79 -5.48 5.89
C SER A 7 -23.37 -4.61 4.78
N SER A 8 -22.56 -3.76 4.17
CA SER A 8 -22.88 -3.18 2.86
C SER A 8 -22.31 -4.08 1.77
N SER A 9 -23.07 -4.33 0.71
CA SER A 9 -22.50 -4.74 -0.58
C SER A 9 -22.28 -3.47 -1.39
N PRO A 10 -21.04 -3.03 -1.57
CA PRO A 10 -20.77 -1.88 -2.43
C PRO A 10 -21.17 -2.24 -3.86
N ASP A 11 -22.06 -1.46 -4.48
CA ASP A 11 -22.21 -1.49 -5.93
C ASP A 11 -20.96 -0.82 -6.55
N GLY A 12 -20.18 -1.58 -7.32
CA GLY A 12 -18.95 -1.11 -7.96
C GLY A 12 -17.67 -1.40 -7.15
N VAL A 13 -16.76 -0.43 -7.05
CA VAL A 13 -15.42 -0.63 -6.46
C VAL A 13 -15.47 -0.69 -4.94
N ASP A 14 -14.96 -1.78 -4.36
CA ASP A 14 -14.74 -1.87 -2.91
C ASP A 14 -13.50 -1.06 -2.49
N TYR A 15 -13.71 0.19 -2.09
CA TYR A 15 -12.64 1.06 -1.60
C TYR A 15 -12.02 0.60 -0.27
N GLY A 16 -12.76 -0.16 0.54
CA GLY A 16 -12.23 -0.76 1.77
C GLY A 16 -11.18 -1.81 1.44
N TRP A 17 -11.51 -2.70 0.52
CA TRP A 17 -10.57 -3.69 -0.01
C TRP A 17 -9.35 -3.03 -0.67
N VAL A 18 -9.55 -2.00 -1.52
CA VAL A 18 -8.43 -1.28 -2.16
C VAL A 18 -7.46 -0.70 -1.12
N MET A 19 -7.99 -0.10 -0.05
CA MET A 19 -7.18 0.46 1.02
C MET A 19 -6.42 -0.62 1.79
N GLN A 20 -7.10 -1.69 2.20
CA GLN A 20 -6.49 -2.79 2.94
C GLN A 20 -5.40 -3.49 2.13
N VAL A 21 -5.67 -3.82 0.87
CA VAL A 21 -4.71 -4.48 -0.01
C VAL A 21 -3.52 -3.58 -0.31
N THR A 22 -3.74 -2.28 -0.54
CA THR A 22 -2.62 -1.32 -0.72
C THR A 22 -1.74 -1.27 0.52
N PHE A 23 -2.35 -1.21 1.72
CA PHE A 23 -1.61 -1.20 2.99
C PHE A 23 -0.79 -2.50 3.17
N VAL A 24 -1.43 -3.66 3.00
CA VAL A 24 -0.75 -4.96 3.15
C VAL A 24 0.35 -5.15 2.11
N ALA A 25 0.09 -4.81 0.84
CA ALA A 25 1.07 -4.94 -0.23
C ALA A 25 2.29 -4.03 -0.02
N THR A 26 2.08 -2.79 0.44
CA THR A 26 3.20 -1.88 0.72
C THR A 26 4.02 -2.31 1.93
N ILE A 27 3.44 -3.02 2.91
CA ILE A 27 4.20 -3.65 3.99
C ILE A 27 4.97 -4.88 3.48
N VAL A 28 4.30 -5.83 2.84
CA VAL A 28 4.88 -7.14 2.49
C VAL A 28 5.87 -7.04 1.32
N VAL A 29 5.66 -6.09 0.41
CA VAL A 29 6.49 -5.93 -0.80
C VAL A 29 7.23 -4.61 -0.76
N GLY A 30 6.54 -3.50 -0.47
CA GLY A 30 7.15 -2.17 -0.48
C GLY A 30 8.26 -2.00 0.55
N ALA A 31 8.04 -2.40 1.81
CA ALA A 31 9.05 -2.27 2.85
C ALA A 31 10.31 -3.13 2.58
N PRO A 32 10.21 -4.40 2.13
CA PRO A 32 11.37 -5.15 1.66
C PRO A 32 12.10 -4.49 0.49
N ILE A 33 11.40 -3.92 -0.48
CA ILE A 33 12.04 -3.18 -1.59
C ILE A 33 12.83 -1.99 -1.05
N VAL A 34 12.24 -1.18 -0.16
CA VAL A 34 12.92 -0.04 0.47
C VAL A 34 14.16 -0.53 1.24
N ALA A 35 14.05 -1.62 2.00
CA ALA A 35 15.15 -2.19 2.77
C ALA A 35 16.30 -2.67 1.86
N VAL A 36 15.99 -3.40 0.78
CA VAL A 36 17.00 -3.86 -0.19
C VAL A 36 17.69 -2.67 -0.86
N LEU A 37 16.92 -1.68 -1.33
CA LEU A 37 17.47 -0.49 -1.97
C LEU A 37 18.31 0.36 -1.00
N SER A 38 18.01 0.34 0.31
CA SER A 38 18.81 1.07 1.28
C SER A 38 20.26 0.56 1.37
N THR A 39 20.52 -0.71 0.97
CA THR A 39 21.87 -1.28 0.97
C THR A 39 22.79 -0.66 -0.09
N THR A 40 22.24 0.07 -1.06
CA THR A 40 23.00 0.75 -2.12
C THR A 40 23.22 2.24 -1.83
N ALA A 41 22.82 2.74 -0.66
CA ALA A 41 22.93 4.14 -0.28
C ALA A 41 23.69 4.32 1.04
N ASP A 42 24.51 5.36 1.13
CA ASP A 42 25.12 5.75 2.40
C ASP A 42 24.13 6.60 3.21
N LEU A 43 23.63 6.03 4.31
CA LEU A 43 22.58 6.62 5.14
C LEU A 43 23.07 6.75 6.59
N PRO A 44 24.07 7.62 6.88
CA PRO A 44 24.72 7.63 8.18
C PRO A 44 23.81 8.15 9.30
N THR A 45 22.90 9.08 8.99
CA THR A 45 22.00 9.72 9.96
C THR A 45 20.60 9.15 9.92
N TRP A 46 19.83 9.32 11.01
CA TRP A 46 18.42 8.93 11.02
C TRP A 46 17.60 9.75 10.00
N GLY A 47 17.89 11.05 9.87
CA GLY A 47 17.24 11.93 8.89
C GLY A 47 17.43 11.43 7.45
N ALA A 48 18.65 11.01 7.08
CA ALA A 48 18.93 10.43 5.77
C ALA A 48 18.11 9.14 5.53
N ARG A 49 18.00 8.27 6.54
CA ARG A 49 17.18 7.04 6.46
C ARG A 49 15.70 7.36 6.27
N ALA A 50 15.17 8.33 7.00
CA ALA A 50 13.77 8.75 6.90
C ALA A 50 13.46 9.35 5.52
N GLU A 51 14.32 10.27 5.05
CA GLU A 51 14.17 10.88 3.73
C GLU A 51 14.24 9.84 2.61
N PHE A 52 15.19 8.91 2.67
CA PHE A 52 15.31 7.81 1.73
C PHE A 52 14.04 6.94 1.70
N ALA A 53 13.56 6.52 2.88
CA ALA A 53 12.37 5.70 3.00
C ALA A 53 11.13 6.40 2.42
N ILE A 54 10.95 7.71 2.66
CA ILE A 54 9.85 8.49 2.10
C ILE A 54 9.96 8.60 0.58
N ARG A 55 11.15 8.94 0.05
CA ARG A 55 11.38 9.14 -1.39
C ARG A 55 11.16 7.86 -2.20
N ILE A 56 11.53 6.70 -1.67
CA ILE A 56 11.34 5.41 -2.33
C ILE A 56 9.93 4.85 -2.06
N GLY A 57 9.44 4.99 -0.83
CA GLY A 57 8.15 4.47 -0.40
C GLY A 57 6.96 5.17 -1.06
N ALA A 58 7.02 6.49 -1.26
CA ALA A 58 5.90 7.25 -1.83
C ALA A 58 5.55 6.83 -3.28
N PRO A 59 6.50 6.69 -4.22
CA PRO A 59 6.22 6.15 -5.55
C PRO A 59 5.68 4.71 -5.51
N ILE A 60 6.25 3.84 -4.66
CA ILE A 60 5.77 2.46 -4.51
C ILE A 60 4.32 2.44 -4.04
N TRP A 61 4.00 3.23 -3.01
CA TRP A 61 2.64 3.35 -2.48
C TRP A 61 1.67 3.83 -3.55
N PHE A 62 2.02 4.92 -4.24
CA PHE A 62 1.16 5.52 -5.26
C PHE A 62 0.88 4.57 -6.42
N LEU A 63 1.92 3.90 -6.95
CA LEU A 63 1.77 2.92 -8.02
C LEU A 63 0.94 1.72 -7.57
N THR A 64 1.17 1.23 -6.35
CA THR A 64 0.38 0.14 -5.77
C THR A 64 -1.10 0.53 -5.68
N ALA A 65 -1.41 1.72 -5.17
CA ALA A 65 -2.78 2.21 -5.06
C ALA A 65 -3.48 2.29 -6.43
N ILE A 66 -2.79 2.79 -7.46
CA ILE A 66 -3.33 2.84 -8.84
C ILE A 66 -3.60 1.44 -9.37
N VAL A 67 -2.63 0.52 -9.24
CA VAL A 67 -2.76 -0.84 -9.76
C VAL A 67 -3.88 -1.59 -9.05
N VAL A 68 -3.95 -1.51 -7.72
CA VAL A 68 -5.00 -2.15 -6.90
C VAL A 68 -6.38 -1.57 -7.25
N PHE A 69 -6.49 -0.24 -7.38
CA PHE A 69 -7.74 0.40 -7.81
C PHE A 69 -8.16 -0.03 -9.22
N ALA A 70 -7.24 -0.03 -10.18
CA ALA A 70 -7.53 -0.45 -11.55
C ALA A 70 -7.95 -1.94 -11.62
N TYR A 71 -7.32 -2.78 -10.80
CA TYR A 71 -7.69 -4.18 -10.66
C TYR A 71 -9.09 -4.36 -10.07
N ALA A 72 -9.38 -3.65 -8.96
CA ALA A 72 -10.70 -3.69 -8.34
C ALA A 72 -11.78 -3.23 -9.32
N LYS A 73 -11.57 -2.09 -9.98
CA LYS A 73 -12.50 -1.57 -10.99
C LYS A 73 -12.78 -2.58 -12.10
N ARG A 74 -11.75 -3.23 -12.64
CA ARG A 74 -11.91 -4.23 -13.71
C ARG A 74 -12.65 -5.48 -13.27
N THR A 75 -12.56 -5.84 -11.99
CA THR A 75 -13.13 -7.09 -11.45
C THR A 75 -14.53 -6.89 -10.86
N SER A 76 -14.87 -5.64 -10.54
CA SER A 76 -16.18 -5.21 -10.05
C SER A 76 -17.17 -4.83 -11.17
N GLU A 77 -16.70 -4.69 -12.41
CA GLU A 77 -17.53 -4.51 -13.62
C GLU A 77 -18.03 -5.86 -14.16
#